data_AF-A0A959AYA0-F1
#
_entry.id   AF-A0A959AYA0-F1
#
_cell.length_a   1.000
_cell.length_b   1.000
_cell.length_c   1.000
_cell.angle_alpha   90.00
_cell.angle_beta   90.00
_cell.angle_gamma   90.00
#
_symmetry.space_group_name_H-M   'P 1'
#
loop_
_entity.id
_entity.type
_entity.pdbx_description
1 polymer ?
#
loop_
_entity_poly.entity_id
_entity_poly.type
_entity_poly.pdbx_seq_one_letter_code
_entity_poly.pdbx_strand_id
1 'polypeptide(L)'
;MSRYLLLAFLFPAFVANIANAQKTSLFNGKDLTGWTAHGTEKWYVENGELVSESGPDKEYGYLSTDKNYKDFILEAEFKQEADGN
;
A
#
# COMPACT_ATOMS: atom_id res chain seq x y z
N MET A 1 -68.05 5.03 -6.39
CA MET A 1 -67.12 3.90 -6.16
C MET A 1 -65.72 4.37 -6.54
N SER A 2 -64.88 4.62 -5.56
CA SER A 2 -63.58 5.31 -5.72
C SER A 2 -62.56 4.46 -6.48
N ARG A 3 -61.96 5.07 -7.52
CA ARG A 3 -60.75 4.60 -8.21
C ARG A 3 -59.55 4.95 -7.33
N TYR A 4 -58.82 3.95 -6.83
CA TYR A 4 -57.51 4.18 -6.22
C TYR A 4 -56.42 3.95 -7.28
N LEU A 5 -55.71 5.03 -7.63
CA LEU A 5 -54.46 4.97 -8.39
C LEU A 5 -53.37 4.35 -7.51
N LEU A 6 -52.85 3.20 -7.92
CA LEU A 6 -51.62 2.62 -7.37
C LEU A 6 -50.41 3.46 -7.82
N LEU A 7 -49.92 4.31 -6.93
CA LEU A 7 -48.60 4.93 -7.06
C LEU A 7 -47.55 3.91 -6.61
N ALA A 8 -46.89 3.27 -7.58
CA ALA A 8 -45.70 2.48 -7.32
C ALA A 8 -44.53 3.43 -7.02
N PHE A 9 -44.13 3.52 -5.75
CA PHE A 9 -42.88 4.16 -5.37
C PHE A 9 -41.71 3.31 -5.89
N LEU A 10 -41.08 3.75 -6.99
CA LEU A 10 -39.75 3.28 -7.37
C LEU A 10 -38.76 3.76 -6.31
N PHE A 11 -38.44 2.91 -5.35
CA PHE A 11 -37.28 3.08 -4.49
C PHE A 11 -36.03 2.89 -5.37
N PRO A 12 -35.17 3.91 -5.57
CA PRO A 12 -33.88 3.66 -6.18
C PRO A 12 -33.09 2.79 -5.20
N ALA A 13 -32.80 1.56 -5.61
CA ALA A 13 -31.90 0.69 -4.87
C ALA A 13 -30.53 1.36 -4.86
N PHE A 14 -30.18 1.97 -3.72
CA PHE A 14 -28.83 2.45 -3.47
C PHE A 14 -27.95 1.21 -3.31
N VAL A 15 -27.38 0.74 -4.42
CA VAL A 15 -26.38 -0.32 -4.38
C VAL A 15 -25.15 0.32 -3.75
N ALA A 16 -24.95 0.02 -2.46
CA ALA A 16 -23.69 0.32 -1.80
C ALA A 16 -22.59 -0.40 -2.57
N ASN A 17 -21.79 0.36 -3.32
CA ASN A 17 -20.52 -0.14 -3.83
C ASN A 17 -19.65 -0.38 -2.60
N ILE A 18 -19.65 -1.61 -2.08
CA ILE A 18 -18.64 -2.04 -1.13
C ILE A 18 -17.35 -2.08 -1.95
N ALA A 19 -16.57 -1.00 -1.87
CA ALA A 19 -15.25 -0.94 -2.46
C ALA A 19 -14.40 -2.00 -1.73
N ASN A 20 -14.23 -3.16 -2.35
CA ASN A 20 -13.19 -4.09 -1.92
C ASN A 20 -11.86 -3.39 -2.19
N ALA A 21 -11.10 -3.12 -1.13
CA ALA A 21 -9.75 -2.59 -1.28
C ALA A 21 -8.94 -3.58 -2.11
N GLN A 22 -8.50 -3.16 -3.29
CA GLN A 22 -7.64 -3.98 -4.14
C GLN A 22 -6.29 -4.17 -3.44
N LYS A 23 -6.02 -5.39 -2.96
CA LYS A 23 -4.72 -5.73 -2.38
C LYS A 23 -3.68 -5.83 -3.49
N THR A 24 -2.63 -5.03 -3.39
CA THR A 24 -1.47 -5.08 -4.28
C THR A 24 -0.22 -5.34 -3.46
N SER A 25 0.66 -6.25 -3.93
CA SER A 25 1.99 -6.37 -3.33
C SER A 25 2.86 -5.23 -3.82
N LEU A 26 3.52 -4.51 -2.91
CA LEU A 26 4.51 -3.49 -3.27
C LEU A 26 5.90 -4.10 -3.49
N PHE A 27 6.20 -5.20 -2.80
CA PHE A 27 7.46 -5.90 -2.91
C PHE A 27 7.30 -7.21 -3.67
N ASN A 28 8.23 -7.51 -4.57
CA ASN A 28 8.19 -8.70 -5.42
C ASN A 28 8.98 -9.90 -4.85
N GLY A 29 9.67 -9.73 -3.71
CA GLY A 29 10.46 -10.77 -3.05
C GLY A 29 11.80 -11.08 -3.72
N LYS A 30 12.25 -10.29 -4.70
CA LYS A 30 13.40 -10.61 -5.55
C LYS A 30 14.37 -9.44 -5.72
N ASP A 31 13.86 -8.25 -5.95
CA ASP A 31 14.66 -7.06 -6.23
C ASP A 31 13.88 -5.78 -5.88
N LEU A 32 14.51 -4.63 -6.14
CA LEU A 32 13.95 -3.31 -5.88
C LEU A 32 13.17 -2.75 -7.09
N THR A 33 12.71 -3.58 -8.02
CA THR A 33 11.87 -3.10 -9.14
C THR A 33 10.63 -2.41 -8.60
N GLY A 34 10.40 -1.15 -9.01
CA GLY A 34 9.30 -0.33 -8.51
C GLY A 34 9.65 0.49 -7.26
N TRP A 35 10.92 0.53 -6.86
CA TRP A 35 11.42 1.30 -5.73
C TRP A 35 12.60 2.19 -6.15
N THR A 36 12.69 3.35 -5.51
CA THR A 36 13.78 4.31 -5.65
C THR A 36 14.42 4.55 -4.28
N ALA A 37 15.74 4.39 -4.20
CA ALA A 37 16.54 4.71 -3.02
C ALA A 37 16.99 6.18 -3.05
N HIS A 38 16.99 6.80 -1.89
CA HIS A 38 17.40 8.19 -1.68
C HIS A 38 18.45 8.24 -0.57
N GLY A 39 19.49 9.05 -0.75
CA GLY A 39 20.61 9.11 0.20
C GLY A 39 21.60 7.95 0.00
N THR A 40 22.31 7.60 1.06
CA THR A 40 23.46 6.68 1.01
C THR A 40 23.27 5.40 1.84
N GLU A 41 22.12 5.25 2.51
CA GLU A 41 21.73 4.00 3.14
C GLU A 41 21.61 2.89 2.09
N LYS A 42 22.02 1.67 2.47
CA LYS A 42 21.98 0.52 1.58
C LYS A 42 20.60 -0.10 1.63
N TRP A 43 20.02 -0.29 0.46
CA TRP A 43 18.79 -1.04 0.26
C TRP A 43 19.07 -2.19 -0.69
N TYR A 44 18.69 -3.40 -0.29
CA TYR A 44 18.88 -4.59 -1.11
C TYR A 44 17.88 -5.69 -0.76
N VAL A 45 17.88 -6.75 -1.55
CA VAL A 45 17.08 -7.94 -1.29
C VAL A 45 17.99 -9.10 -0.97
N GLU A 46 17.78 -9.71 0.19
CA GLU A 46 18.50 -10.91 0.63
C GLU A 46 17.49 -11.90 1.20
N ASN A 47 17.60 -13.18 0.84
CA ASN A 47 16.69 -14.25 1.30
C ASN A 47 15.19 -13.98 1.08
N GLY A 48 14.85 -13.15 0.09
CA GLY A 48 13.47 -12.77 -0.19
C GLY A 48 12.93 -11.66 0.71
N GLU A 49 13.79 -11.01 1.49
CA GLU A 49 13.48 -9.92 2.41
C GLU A 49 14.08 -8.61 1.86
N LEU A 50 13.39 -7.51 2.09
CA LEU A 50 13.89 -6.17 1.78
C LEU A 50 14.69 -5.69 3.00
N VAL A 51 15.99 -5.49 2.80
CA VAL A 51 16.96 -5.20 3.87
C VAL A 51 17.42 -3.75 3.78
N SER A 52 17.47 -3.08 4.94
CA SER A 52 18.14 -1.80 5.13
C SER A 52 19.40 -1.97 5.98
N GLU A 53 20.47 -1.28 5.61
CA GLU A 53 21.73 -1.23 6.36
C GLU A 53 22.37 0.14 6.23
N SER A 54 22.95 0.65 7.32
CA SER A 54 23.66 1.93 7.29
C SER A 54 24.70 2.00 6.18
N GLY A 55 24.68 3.12 5.46
CA GLY A 55 25.71 3.48 4.49
C GLY A 55 27.09 3.67 5.17
N PRO A 56 28.17 3.68 4.38
CA PRO A 56 29.52 3.86 4.90
C PRO A 56 29.73 5.21 5.61
N ASP A 57 28.99 6.23 5.19
CA ASP A 57 28.99 7.57 5.79
C ASP A 57 28.01 7.72 6.97
N LYS A 58 27.17 6.70 7.22
CA LYS A 58 26.17 6.66 8.30
C LYS A 58 25.15 7.80 8.26
N GLU A 59 24.92 8.35 7.07
CA GLU A 59 23.85 9.32 6.83
C GLU A 59 22.51 8.60 6.58
N TYR A 60 21.42 9.35 6.75
CA TYR A 60 20.07 8.83 6.52
C TYR A 60 19.84 8.51 5.04
N GLY A 61 19.06 7.47 4.78
CA GLY A 61 18.48 7.19 3.48
C GLY A 61 17.01 6.79 3.60
N TYR A 62 16.35 6.74 2.46
CA TYR A 62 14.95 6.36 2.37
C TYR A 62 14.72 5.50 1.14
N LEU A 63 13.75 4.60 1.22
CA LEU A 63 13.25 3.86 0.07
C LEU A 63 11.79 4.24 -0.19
N SER A 64 11.48 4.64 -1.42
CA SER A 64 10.12 5.01 -1.83
C SER A 64 9.65 4.15 -2.99
N THR A 65 8.35 3.88 -3.08
CA THR A 65 7.78 3.30 -4.29
C THR A 65 7.85 4.31 -5.44
N ASP A 66 8.08 3.84 -6.67
CA ASP A 66 8.06 4.71 -7.86
C ASP A 66 6.64 5.25 -8.15
N LYS A 67 5.62 4.50 -7.72
CA LYS A 67 4.22 4.91 -7.81
C LYS A 67 3.83 5.77 -6.59
N ASN A 68 2.97 6.75 -6.85
CA ASN A 68 2.35 7.55 -5.81
C ASN A 68 0.98 6.98 -5.43
N TYR A 69 0.67 7.00 -4.14
CA TYR A 69 -0.63 6.60 -3.59
C TYR A 69 -1.18 7.75 -2.75
N LYS A 70 -2.50 7.91 -2.75
CA LYS A 70 -3.18 8.97 -1.99
C LYS A 70 -3.90 8.40 -0.77
N ASP A 71 -4.90 7.56 -1.02
CA ASP A 71 -5.73 6.93 0.00
C ASP A 71 -5.45 5.42 -0.01
N PHE A 72 -4.82 4.90 1.04
CA PHE A 72 -4.42 3.50 1.12
C PHE A 72 -4.39 2.98 2.55
N ILE A 73 -4.43 1.65 2.67
CA ILE A 73 -4.08 0.92 3.88
C ILE A 73 -2.79 0.16 3.56
N LEU A 74 -1.74 0.40 4.34
CA LEU A 74 -0.47 -0.29 4.21
C LEU A 74 -0.38 -1.41 5.25
N GLU A 75 -0.08 -2.61 4.77
CA GLU A 75 0.29 -3.76 5.61
C GLU A 75 1.75 -4.08 5.33
N ALA A 76 2.57 -4.18 6.37
CA ALA A 76 3.96 -4.58 6.30
C ALA A 76 4.34 -5.38 7.55
N GLU A 77 5.22 -6.34 7.37
CA GLU A 77 5.92 -7.04 8.45
C GLU A 77 7.37 -6.58 8.43
N PHE A 78 7.93 -6.27 9.59
CA PHE A 78 9.32 -5.86 9.72
C PHE A 78 9.96 -6.53 10.93
N LYS A 79 11.27 -6.73 10.84
CA LYS A 79 12.10 -7.17 11.95
C LYS A 79 13.18 -6.12 12.15
N GLN A 80 13.23 -5.57 13.36
CA GLN A 80 14.31 -4.70 13.77
C GLN A 80 15.51 -5.54 14.22
N GLU A 81 16.68 -5.20 13.70
CA GLU A 81 17.96 -5.73 14.18
C GLU A 81 18.70 -4.64 14.97
N ALA A 82 19.48 -5.06 15.96
CA ALA A 82 20.29 -4.17 16.83
C ALA A 82 19.49 -2.95 17.36
N ASP A 83 20.14 -1.79 17.44
CA ASP A 83 19.56 -0.53 17.92
C ASP A 83 18.90 0.28 16.77
N GLY A 84 18.29 -0.40 15.80
CA GLY A 84 17.55 0.24 14.70
C GLY A 84 16.41 1.14 15.19
N ASN A 85 15.94 2.05 14.33
CA ASN A 85 14.87 3.02 14.61
C ASN A 85 13.81 2.98 13.51
#